data_AF-A0A9E4H7T7-F1
#
_entry.id   AF-A0A9E4H7T7-F1
#
_cell.length_a   1.000
_cell.length_b   1.000
_cell.length_c   1.000
_cell.angle_alpha   90.00
_cell.angle_beta   90.00
_cell.angle_gamma   90.00
#
_symmetry.space_group_name_H-M   'P 1'
#
loop_
_entity.id
_entity.type
_entity.pdbx_description
1 polymer ?
#
loop_
_entity_poly.entity_id
_entity_poly.type
_entity_poly.pdbx_seq_one_letter_code
_entity_poly.pdbx_strand_id
1 'polypeptide(L)'
;RDPSAGPSDLQGLWSIAEESAAEHGNTMNRDDWRLVLPCHLAETRKEALDDARMGAGRYLREYSEGTNGRKPVFDGPLDKVIDNMADTGSWIIGTPDDCIEAIERLGEQSGGFGAFLVQTIDWAPRDKMLKSYELMARYVMPHFQGSVLSTQASNQWAKERQDDLVSGRVRAIDRARDAYAQRAG
;
A
#
# COMPACT_ATOMS: atom_id res chain seq x y z
N ARG A 1 14.86 15.15 -2.54
CA ARG A 1 14.25 14.68 -3.81
C ARG A 1 13.75 15.90 -4.58
N ASP A 2 14.40 16.25 -5.68
CA ASP A 2 13.86 17.21 -6.65
C ASP A 2 12.95 16.43 -7.61
N PRO A 3 11.62 16.60 -7.54
CA PRO A 3 10.67 15.86 -8.37
C PRO A 3 10.71 16.31 -9.84
N SER A 4 11.47 17.37 -10.19
CA SER A 4 11.60 17.86 -11.58
C SER A 4 12.61 17.08 -12.43
N ALA A 5 13.36 16.15 -11.85
CA ALA A 5 14.44 15.40 -12.53
C ALA A 5 14.04 14.00 -13.05
N GLY A 6 12.75 13.65 -13.05
CA GLY A 6 12.27 12.32 -13.45
C GLY A 6 12.26 11.30 -12.29
N PRO A 7 12.02 10.00 -12.58
CA PRO A 7 12.02 8.95 -11.57
C PRO A 7 13.34 8.96 -10.81
N SER A 8 13.29 8.91 -9.49
CA SER A 8 14.53 8.97 -8.71
C SER A 8 15.24 7.63 -8.80
N ASP A 9 16.53 7.68 -9.11
CA ASP A 9 17.42 6.52 -9.04
C ASP A 9 17.61 6.13 -7.56
N LEU A 10 16.72 5.29 -7.06
CA LEU A 10 16.73 4.87 -5.66
C LEU A 10 17.99 4.09 -5.32
N GLN A 11 18.49 3.29 -6.27
CA GLN A 11 19.72 2.54 -6.10
C GLN A 11 20.93 3.48 -6.04
N GLY A 12 21.01 4.46 -6.94
CA GLY A 12 22.04 5.50 -6.89
C GLY A 12 22.01 6.32 -5.60
N LEU A 13 20.82 6.69 -5.10
CA LEU A 13 20.68 7.38 -3.81
C LEU A 13 21.18 6.54 -2.63
N TRP A 14 20.96 5.22 -2.66
CA TRP A 14 21.50 4.29 -1.67
C TRP A 14 23.03 4.23 -1.74
N SER A 15 23.61 4.10 -2.94
CA SER A 15 25.07 4.08 -3.13
C SER A 15 25.73 5.37 -2.63
N ILE A 16 25.15 6.53 -2.90
CA ILE A 16 25.65 7.82 -2.36
C ILE A 16 25.63 7.82 -0.82
N ALA A 17 24.58 7.25 -0.21
CA ALA A 17 24.49 7.17 1.25
C ALA A 17 25.55 6.20 1.82
N GLU A 18 25.80 5.07 1.18
CA GLU A 18 26.86 4.12 1.57
C GLU A 18 28.25 4.75 1.46
N GLU A 19 28.56 5.42 0.35
CA GLU A 19 29.83 6.11 0.12
C GLU A 19 30.07 7.19 1.19
N SER A 20 29.09 8.06 1.43
CA SER A 20 29.20 9.13 2.42
C SER A 20 29.32 8.58 3.85
N ALA A 21 28.59 7.52 4.19
CA ALA A 21 28.74 6.87 5.49
C ALA A 21 30.15 6.31 5.69
N ALA A 22 30.69 5.63 4.68
CA ALA A 22 32.04 5.05 4.72
C ALA A 22 33.13 6.12 4.88
N GLU A 23 33.03 7.25 4.17
CA GLU A 23 33.93 8.41 4.31
C GLU A 23 33.98 8.96 5.74
N HIS A 24 32.90 8.78 6.50
CA HIS A 24 32.77 9.25 7.87
C HIS A 24 32.84 8.11 8.92
N GLY A 25 33.31 6.93 8.54
CA GLY A 25 33.49 5.80 9.46
C GLY A 25 32.19 5.18 9.98
N ASN A 26 31.08 5.37 9.27
CA ASN A 26 29.79 4.76 9.56
C ASN A 26 29.44 3.68 8.53
N THR A 27 28.51 2.80 8.88
CA THR A 27 27.97 1.77 7.97
C THR A 27 26.48 1.96 7.85
N MET A 28 25.98 2.04 6.61
CA MET A 28 24.54 2.08 6.35
C MET A 28 23.89 0.73 6.65
N ASN A 29 22.68 0.76 7.20
CA ASN A 29 21.86 -0.43 7.39
C ASN A 29 20.60 -0.31 6.52
N ARG A 30 20.34 -1.34 5.71
CA ARG A 30 19.19 -1.35 4.81
C ARG A 30 17.87 -1.32 5.56
N ASP A 31 17.82 -1.92 6.74
CA ASP A 31 16.64 -1.97 7.60
C ASP A 31 16.30 -0.61 8.22
N ASP A 32 17.20 0.38 8.14
CA ASP A 32 16.96 1.75 8.61
C ASP A 32 16.54 2.69 7.47
N TRP A 33 16.64 2.24 6.21
CA TRP A 33 16.22 3.05 5.08
C TRP A 33 14.70 3.11 4.96
N ARG A 34 14.17 4.31 4.75
CA ARG A 34 12.73 4.58 4.67
C ARG A 34 12.40 5.24 3.33
N LEU A 35 11.44 4.68 2.61
CA LEU A 35 10.89 5.32 1.42
C LEU A 35 9.59 6.01 1.78
N VAL A 36 9.46 7.27 1.34
CA VAL A 36 8.35 8.15 1.72
C VAL A 36 7.69 8.68 0.46
N LEU A 37 6.44 8.29 0.22
CA LEU A 37 5.64 8.79 -0.90
C LEU A 37 4.24 9.22 -0.41
N PRO A 38 3.63 10.22 -1.06
CA PRO A 38 2.21 10.47 -0.92
C PRO A 38 1.36 9.28 -1.33
N CYS A 39 0.33 8.99 -0.54
CA CYS A 39 -0.55 7.86 -0.77
C CYS A 39 -2.01 8.21 -0.44
N HIS A 40 -2.95 7.85 -1.31
CA HIS A 40 -4.40 7.92 -1.04
C HIS A 40 -5.12 6.72 -1.64
N LEU A 41 -5.86 6.00 -0.79
CA LEU A 41 -6.55 4.77 -1.15
C LEU A 41 -8.08 4.93 -1.07
N ALA A 42 -8.77 4.27 -1.99
CA ALA A 42 -10.22 4.10 -1.95
C ALA A 42 -10.61 2.69 -2.40
N GLU A 43 -11.90 2.36 -2.34
CA GLU A 43 -12.42 1.06 -2.78
C GLU A 43 -12.25 0.86 -4.30
N THR A 44 -12.17 1.95 -5.06
CA THR A 44 -11.88 1.93 -6.50
C THR A 44 -10.84 2.98 -6.88
N ARG A 45 -10.06 2.71 -7.94
CA ARG A 45 -9.09 3.68 -8.47
C ARG A 45 -9.73 5.01 -8.88
N LYS A 46 -10.93 4.95 -9.48
CA LYS A 46 -11.69 6.15 -9.85
C LYS A 46 -12.02 7.00 -8.63
N GLU A 47 -12.51 6.37 -7.55
CA GLU A 47 -12.83 7.09 -6.31
C GLU A 47 -11.57 7.71 -5.69
N ALA A 48 -10.45 6.99 -5.65
CA ALA A 48 -9.19 7.51 -5.10
C ALA A 48 -8.71 8.76 -5.86
N LEU A 49 -8.81 8.74 -7.19
CA LEU A 49 -8.49 9.90 -8.04
C LEU A 49 -9.46 11.05 -7.79
N ASP A 50 -10.77 10.77 -7.78
CA ASP A 50 -11.80 11.80 -7.65
C ASP A 50 -11.80 12.46 -6.26
N ASP A 51 -11.55 11.71 -5.19
CA ASP A 51 -11.48 12.19 -3.80
C ASP A 51 -10.45 13.32 -3.61
N ALA A 52 -9.29 13.20 -4.27
CA ALA A 52 -8.15 14.09 -4.08
C ALA A 52 -7.88 15.01 -5.29
N ARG A 53 -8.61 14.87 -6.41
CA ARG A 53 -8.31 15.52 -7.71
C ARG A 53 -7.96 17.01 -7.60
N MET A 54 -8.85 17.78 -6.97
CA MET A 54 -8.66 19.22 -6.84
C MET A 54 -7.65 19.58 -5.74
N GLY A 55 -7.64 18.84 -4.62
CA GLY A 55 -6.71 19.10 -3.52
C GLY A 55 -5.26 18.79 -3.88
N ALA A 56 -5.04 17.74 -4.68
CA ALA A 56 -3.75 17.36 -5.22
C ALA A 56 -3.17 18.43 -6.14
N GLY A 57 -4.01 18.97 -7.03
CA GLY A 57 -3.63 20.10 -7.87
C GLY A 57 -3.24 21.33 -7.05
N ARG A 58 -4.07 21.72 -6.06
CA ARG A 58 -3.75 22.85 -5.16
C ARG A 58 -2.47 22.62 -4.37
N TYR A 59 -2.27 21.43 -3.80
CA TYR A 59 -1.05 21.08 -3.10
C TYR A 59 0.19 21.27 -3.98
N LEU A 60 0.16 20.79 -5.23
CA LEU A 60 1.31 20.92 -6.11
C LEU A 60 1.54 22.39 -6.54
N ARG A 61 0.50 23.09 -7.01
CA ARG A 61 0.62 24.45 -7.54
C ARG A 61 0.84 25.51 -6.47
N GLU A 62 0.04 25.50 -5.41
CA GLU A 62 0.04 26.57 -4.42
C GLU A 62 1.13 26.35 -3.37
N TYR A 63 1.28 25.12 -2.90
CA TYR A 63 2.23 24.81 -1.83
C TYR A 63 3.60 24.38 -2.36
N SER A 64 3.69 23.34 -3.18
CA SER A 64 4.99 22.85 -3.66
C SER A 64 5.68 23.85 -4.60
N GLU A 65 4.98 24.36 -5.60
CA GLU A 65 5.53 25.32 -6.56
C GLU A 65 5.51 26.74 -5.99
N GLY A 66 4.34 27.23 -5.55
CA GLY A 66 4.19 28.61 -5.08
C GLY A 66 4.90 28.91 -3.75
N THR A 67 4.68 28.09 -2.72
CA THR A 67 5.22 28.35 -1.37
C THR A 67 6.66 27.87 -1.21
N ASN A 68 6.94 26.63 -1.63
CA ASN A 68 8.28 26.04 -1.48
C ASN A 68 9.22 26.38 -2.66
N GLY A 69 8.73 27.06 -3.70
CA GLY A 69 9.54 27.50 -4.83
C GLY A 69 10.05 26.37 -5.74
N ARG A 70 9.43 25.18 -5.69
CA ARG A 70 9.84 24.07 -6.58
C ARG A 70 9.44 24.37 -8.01
N LYS A 71 10.26 23.90 -8.96
CA LYS A 71 9.91 24.00 -10.38
C LYS A 71 8.69 23.12 -10.68
N PRO A 72 7.78 23.57 -11.56
CA PRO A 72 6.69 22.73 -12.04
C PRO A 72 7.21 21.43 -12.64
N VAL A 73 6.60 20.32 -12.24
CA VAL A 73 6.92 18.97 -12.73
C VAL A 73 5.93 18.50 -13.80
N PHE A 74 4.79 19.19 -13.90
CA PHE A 74 3.74 18.98 -14.89
C PHE A 74 3.15 20.34 -15.26
N ASP A 75 2.91 20.59 -16.55
CA ASP A 75 2.38 21.89 -17.05
C ASP A 75 0.95 21.77 -17.62
N GLY A 76 0.23 20.72 -17.23
CA GLY A 76 -1.16 20.52 -17.65
C GLY A 76 -2.21 21.07 -16.67
N PRO A 77 -3.50 20.82 -16.98
CA PRO A 77 -4.64 21.25 -16.16
C PRO A 77 -4.52 20.81 -14.70
N LEU A 78 -5.02 21.66 -13.80
CA LEU A 78 -4.97 21.43 -12.34
C LEU A 78 -5.58 20.07 -11.94
N ASP A 79 -6.71 19.71 -12.56
CA ASP A 79 -7.45 18.49 -12.30
C ASP A 79 -6.80 17.24 -12.91
N LYS A 80 -5.73 17.39 -13.70
CA LYS A 80 -4.91 16.31 -14.28
C LYS A 80 -3.59 16.08 -13.56
N VAL A 81 -3.28 16.92 -12.57
CA VAL A 81 -2.09 16.76 -11.74
C VAL A 81 -2.08 15.39 -11.07
N ILE A 82 -3.20 14.97 -10.47
CA ILE A 82 -3.25 13.70 -9.75
C ILE A 82 -3.01 12.49 -10.65
N ASP A 83 -3.58 12.49 -11.86
CA ASP A 83 -3.40 11.42 -12.83
C ASP A 83 -1.93 11.35 -13.25
N ASN A 84 -1.31 12.49 -13.60
CA ASN A 84 0.10 12.53 -13.99
C ASN A 84 1.03 12.04 -12.88
N MET A 85 0.80 12.46 -11.63
CA MET A 85 1.64 12.08 -10.50
C MET A 85 1.48 10.60 -10.12
N ALA A 86 0.29 10.03 -10.31
CA ALA A 86 0.05 8.59 -10.16
C ALA A 86 0.72 7.79 -11.29
N ASP A 87 0.51 8.19 -12.55
CA ASP A 87 1.04 7.50 -13.75
C ASP A 87 2.58 7.46 -13.77
N THR A 88 3.22 8.53 -13.28
CA THR A 88 4.68 8.61 -13.15
C THR A 88 5.23 7.87 -11.94
N GLY A 89 4.37 7.31 -11.08
CA GLY A 89 4.77 6.64 -9.84
C GLY A 89 5.31 7.59 -8.76
N SER A 90 5.07 8.90 -8.90
CA SER A 90 5.46 9.89 -7.90
C SER A 90 4.57 9.82 -6.66
N TRP A 91 3.29 9.53 -6.84
CA TRP A 91 2.29 9.29 -5.80
C TRP A 91 1.61 7.94 -5.99
N ILE A 92 1.13 7.35 -4.89
CA ILE A 92 0.37 6.09 -4.91
C ILE A 92 -1.11 6.44 -4.73
N ILE A 93 -1.88 6.41 -5.81
CA ILE A 93 -3.31 6.75 -5.80
C ILE A 93 -4.09 5.58 -6.40
N GLY A 94 -4.93 4.91 -5.62
CA GLY A 94 -5.63 3.73 -6.12
C GLY A 94 -6.34 2.87 -5.08
N THR A 95 -6.41 1.57 -5.35
CA THR A 95 -6.93 0.56 -4.42
C THR A 95 -5.82 0.07 -3.47
N PRO A 96 -6.15 -0.73 -2.44
CA PRO A 96 -5.14 -1.44 -1.66
C PRO A 96 -4.18 -2.29 -2.51
N ASP A 97 -4.69 -2.97 -3.52
CA ASP A 97 -3.87 -3.79 -4.43
C ASP A 97 -2.88 -2.92 -5.22
N ASP A 98 -3.34 -1.76 -5.74
CA ASP A 98 -2.46 -0.79 -6.41
C ASP A 98 -1.32 -0.33 -5.48
N CYS A 99 -1.62 -0.18 -4.19
CA CYS A 99 -0.64 0.22 -3.18
C CYS A 99 0.39 -0.88 -2.92
N ILE A 100 -0.06 -2.14 -2.83
CA ILE A 100 0.82 -3.30 -2.68
C ILE A 100 1.77 -3.38 -3.87
N GLU A 101 1.24 -3.36 -5.09
CA GLU A 101 2.03 -3.42 -6.33
C GLU A 101 3.05 -2.27 -6.40
N ALA A 102 2.66 -1.06 -5.98
CA ALA A 102 3.56 0.08 -5.95
C ALA A 102 4.69 -0.06 -4.92
N ILE A 103 4.39 -0.57 -3.72
CA ILE A 103 5.40 -0.81 -2.66
C ILE A 103 6.37 -1.92 -3.06
N GLU A 104 5.87 -3.01 -3.67
CA GLU A 104 6.71 -4.08 -4.21
C GLU A 104 7.66 -3.57 -5.29
N ARG A 105 7.15 -2.78 -6.24
CA ARG A 105 7.97 -2.11 -7.26
C ARG A 105 9.02 -1.19 -6.66
N LEU A 106 8.70 -0.44 -5.61
CA LEU A 106 9.69 0.36 -4.89
C LEU A 106 10.77 -0.53 -4.27
N GLY A 107 10.40 -1.72 -3.77
CA GLY A 107 11.33 -2.70 -3.21
C GLY A 107 12.33 -3.17 -4.27
N GLU A 108 11.82 -3.55 -5.44
CA GLU A 108 12.64 -3.96 -6.59
C GLU A 108 13.58 -2.83 -7.06
N GLN A 109 13.04 -1.63 -7.30
CA GLN A 109 13.81 -0.48 -7.81
C GLN A 109 14.91 -0.01 -6.86
N SER A 110 14.69 -0.21 -5.57
CA SER A 110 15.59 0.27 -4.52
C SER A 110 16.61 -0.79 -4.09
N GLY A 111 16.38 -2.07 -4.41
CA GLY A 111 17.13 -3.19 -3.85
C GLY A 111 16.73 -3.53 -2.41
N GLY A 112 15.51 -3.16 -2.03
CA GLY A 112 14.94 -3.32 -0.69
C GLY A 112 15.05 -2.06 0.17
N PHE A 113 14.17 -1.96 1.17
CA PHE A 113 14.15 -0.90 2.18
C PHE A 113 13.44 -1.41 3.45
N GLY A 114 13.75 -0.84 4.61
CA GLY A 114 13.21 -1.34 5.89
C GLY A 114 11.78 -0.90 6.22
N ALA A 115 11.33 0.26 5.76
CA ALA A 115 9.91 0.63 5.88
C ALA A 115 9.42 1.65 4.84
N PHE A 116 8.15 1.52 4.48
CA PHE A 116 7.41 2.50 3.70
C PHE A 116 6.67 3.44 4.65
N LEU A 117 6.79 4.76 4.43
CA LEU A 117 6.06 5.77 5.19
C LEU A 117 5.13 6.55 4.27
N VAL A 118 3.88 6.69 4.70
CA VAL A 118 2.92 7.55 4.00
C VAL A 118 3.23 9.01 4.30
N GLN A 119 3.53 9.77 3.25
CA GLN A 119 3.45 11.22 3.34
C GLN A 119 1.99 11.64 3.30
N THR A 120 1.50 12.17 4.41
CA THR A 120 0.14 12.71 4.44
C THR A 120 0.08 14.06 3.74
N ILE A 121 -0.93 14.21 2.87
CA ILE A 121 -1.30 15.48 2.25
C ILE A 121 -2.79 15.66 2.48
N ASP A 122 -3.19 16.82 3.03
CA ASP A 122 -4.58 17.15 3.34
C ASP A 122 -5.38 17.54 2.06
N TRP A 123 -5.33 16.70 1.02
CA TRP A 123 -5.93 16.95 -0.29
C TRP A 123 -7.38 16.46 -0.43
N ALA A 124 -7.89 15.74 0.56
CA ALA A 124 -9.23 15.16 0.57
C ALA A 124 -9.92 15.43 1.92
N PRO A 125 -11.25 15.38 1.99
CA PRO A 125 -11.99 15.48 3.25
C PRO A 125 -11.52 14.46 4.30
N ARG A 126 -11.65 14.82 5.57
CA ARG A 126 -11.13 14.02 6.70
C ARG A 126 -11.64 12.58 6.71
N ASP A 127 -12.92 12.37 6.43
CA ASP A 127 -13.53 11.05 6.37
C ASP A 127 -12.90 10.17 5.28
N LYS A 128 -12.60 10.75 4.11
CA LYS A 128 -11.91 10.06 3.02
C LYS A 128 -10.46 9.74 3.37
N MET A 129 -9.75 10.67 4.01
CA MET A 129 -8.38 10.44 4.49
C MET A 129 -8.34 9.30 5.53
N LEU A 130 -9.27 9.29 6.49
CA LEU A 130 -9.36 8.23 7.50
C LEU A 130 -9.70 6.87 6.87
N LYS A 131 -10.61 6.84 5.88
CA LYS A 131 -10.94 5.62 5.14
C LYS A 131 -9.72 5.08 4.37
N SER A 132 -8.92 5.95 3.75
CA SER A 132 -7.66 5.57 3.12
C SER A 132 -6.69 4.90 4.10
N TYR A 133 -6.53 5.45 5.31
CA TYR A 133 -5.70 4.82 6.35
C TYR A 133 -6.27 3.50 6.85
N GLU A 134 -7.59 3.39 7.00
CA GLU A 134 -8.25 2.12 7.33
C GLU A 134 -7.95 1.05 6.28
N LEU A 135 -8.09 1.39 4.99
CA LEU A 135 -7.80 0.49 3.89
C LEU A 135 -6.33 0.04 3.90
N MET A 136 -5.40 0.97 4.11
CA MET A 136 -3.98 0.65 4.24
C MET A 136 -3.71 -0.31 5.41
N ALA A 137 -4.24 0.00 6.59
CA ALA A 137 -4.03 -0.80 7.79
C ALA A 137 -4.63 -2.21 7.68
N ARG A 138 -5.79 -2.35 7.02
CA ARG A 138 -6.49 -3.63 6.90
C ARG A 138 -5.97 -4.53 5.79
N TYR A 139 -5.56 -3.95 4.66
CA TYR A 139 -5.30 -4.72 3.45
C TYR A 139 -3.84 -4.65 2.99
N VAL A 140 -3.16 -3.53 3.20
CA VAL A 140 -1.78 -3.34 2.72
C VAL A 140 -0.76 -3.78 3.77
N MET A 141 -0.84 -3.25 5.00
CA MET A 141 0.14 -3.56 6.05
C MET A 141 0.28 -5.08 6.33
N PRO A 142 -0.81 -5.87 6.40
CA PRO A 142 -0.69 -7.30 6.68
C PRO A 142 0.02 -8.11 5.60
N HIS A 143 -0.05 -7.65 4.34
CA HIS A 143 0.66 -8.27 3.21
C HIS A 143 2.17 -8.27 3.44
N PHE A 144 2.72 -7.14 3.89
CA PHE A 144 4.16 -6.98 4.10
C PHE A 144 4.65 -7.45 5.48
N GLN A 145 3.78 -7.42 6.50
CA GLN A 145 4.18 -7.75 7.88
C GLN A 145 3.97 -9.22 8.24
N GLY A 146 3.40 -10.01 7.33
CA GLY A 146 3.19 -11.45 7.54
C GLY A 146 2.12 -11.81 8.58
N SER A 147 1.38 -10.83 9.10
CA SER A 147 0.43 -11.03 10.20
C SER A 147 -0.80 -11.85 9.82
N VAL A 148 -1.08 -12.02 8.53
CA VAL A 148 -2.24 -12.78 8.00
C VAL A 148 -1.86 -14.08 7.27
N LEU A 149 -0.57 -14.36 7.09
CA LEU A 149 -0.12 -15.50 6.27
C LEU A 149 -0.64 -16.84 6.78
N SER A 150 -0.62 -17.06 8.10
CA SER A 150 -1.11 -18.31 8.71
C SER A 150 -2.63 -18.46 8.58
N THR A 151 -3.38 -17.36 8.75
CA THR A 151 -4.83 -17.35 8.60
C THR A 151 -5.26 -17.57 7.16
N GLN A 152 -4.59 -16.92 6.20
CA GLN A 152 -4.84 -17.14 4.77
C GLN A 152 -4.52 -18.59 4.36
N ALA A 153 -3.38 -19.12 4.78
CA ALA A 153 -3.01 -20.51 4.51
C ALA A 153 -4.02 -21.51 5.10
N SER A 154 -4.48 -21.26 6.34
CA SER A 154 -5.50 -22.09 6.99
C SER A 154 -6.85 -22.03 6.27
N ASN A 155 -7.29 -20.83 5.85
CA ASN A 155 -8.52 -20.65 5.10
C ASN A 155 -8.47 -21.40 3.76
N GLN A 156 -7.37 -21.23 3.02
CA GLN A 156 -7.15 -21.91 1.74
C GLN A 156 -7.15 -23.43 1.92
N TRP A 157 -6.43 -23.95 2.92
CA TRP A 157 -6.41 -25.38 3.24
C TRP A 157 -7.80 -25.95 3.50
N ALA A 158 -8.63 -25.22 4.25
CA ALA A 158 -9.99 -25.63 4.58
C ALA A 158 -10.91 -25.57 3.34
N LYS A 159 -10.75 -24.54 2.51
CA LYS A 159 -11.49 -24.38 1.25
C LYS A 159 -11.19 -25.53 0.27
N GLU A 160 -9.93 -25.92 0.14
CA GLU A 160 -9.51 -27.04 -0.72
C GLU A 160 -10.04 -28.41 -0.23
N ARG A 161 -10.36 -28.54 1.06
CA ARG A 161 -10.85 -29.77 1.68
C ARG A 161 -12.33 -29.71 2.02
N GLN A 162 -13.05 -28.73 1.45
CA GLN A 162 -14.42 -28.44 1.82
C GLN A 162 -15.36 -29.65 1.61
N ASP A 163 -15.14 -30.45 0.57
CA ASP A 163 -15.99 -31.62 0.29
C ASP A 163 -15.83 -32.72 1.34
N ASP A 164 -14.60 -33.04 1.74
CA ASP A 164 -14.31 -34.02 2.79
C ASP A 164 -14.84 -33.57 4.15
N LEU A 165 -14.62 -32.29 4.48
CA LEU A 165 -15.08 -31.68 5.73
C LEU A 165 -16.62 -31.67 5.81
N VAL A 166 -17.29 -31.32 4.72
CA VAL A 166 -18.76 -31.35 4.65
C VAL A 166 -19.28 -32.78 4.74
N SER A 167 -18.66 -33.72 4.03
CA SER A 167 -19.04 -35.14 4.08
C SER A 167 -18.87 -35.72 5.48
N GLY A 168 -17.78 -35.38 6.17
CA GLY A 168 -17.55 -35.75 7.57
C GLY A 168 -18.60 -35.17 8.51
N ARG A 169 -18.96 -33.89 8.32
CA ARG A 169 -20.02 -33.22 9.09
C ARG A 169 -21.37 -33.92 8.93
N VAL A 170 -21.77 -34.26 7.70
CA VAL A 170 -23.03 -34.95 7.43
C VAL A 170 -23.07 -36.30 8.17
N ARG A 171 -22.02 -37.13 8.01
CA ARG A 171 -21.92 -38.42 8.72
C ARG A 171 -22.01 -38.28 10.25
N ALA A 172 -21.40 -37.23 10.80
CA ALA A 172 -21.45 -36.98 12.24
C ALA A 172 -22.86 -36.61 12.73
N ILE A 173 -23.60 -35.80 11.95
CA ILE A 173 -25.00 -35.45 12.24
C ILE A 173 -25.89 -36.69 12.19
N ASP A 174 -25.75 -37.51 11.15
CA ASP A 174 -26.55 -38.72 10.99
C ASP A 174 -26.31 -39.69 12.15
N ARG A 175 -25.05 -39.94 12.50
CA ARG A 175 -24.68 -40.77 13.66
C ARG A 175 -25.26 -40.24 14.97
N ALA A 176 -25.27 -38.92 15.17
CA ALA A 176 -25.85 -38.30 16.36
C ALA A 176 -27.37 -38.47 16.41
N ARG A 177 -28.06 -38.36 15.26
CA ARG A 177 -29.50 -38.63 15.16
C ARG A 177 -29.84 -40.07 15.50
N ASP A 178 -29.11 -41.02 14.94
CA ASP A 178 -29.31 -42.45 15.20
C ASP A 178 -29.09 -42.77 16.68
N ALA A 179 -28.03 -42.24 17.29
CA ALA A 179 -27.74 -42.44 18.70
C ALA A 179 -28.80 -41.84 19.63
N TYR A 180 -29.42 -40.72 19.26
CA TYR A 180 -30.52 -40.13 20.02
C TYR A 180 -31.79 -40.98 19.92
N ALA A 181 -32.15 -41.42 18.70
CA ALA A 181 -33.32 -42.28 18.49
C ALA A 181 -33.23 -43.59 19.28
N GLN A 182 -32.04 -44.20 19.34
CA GLN A 182 -31.79 -45.41 20.12
C GLN A 182 -31.86 -45.24 21.64
N ARG A 183 -31.74 -44.00 22.16
CA ARG A 183 -31.86 -43.71 23.60
C ARG A 183 -33.28 -43.34 24.02
N ALA A 184 -34.13 -42.96 23.07
CA ALA A 184 -35.49 -42.48 23.31
C ALA A 184 -36.57 -43.56 23.14
N GLY A 185 -36.22 -44.73 22.59
CA GLY A 185 -37.07 -45.93 22.53
C GLY A 185 -36.61 -46.97 23.53
#